data_AF-A0A545T5S8-F1
#
_entry.id   AF-A0A545T5S8-F1
#
_cell.length_a   1.000
_cell.length_b   1.000
_cell.length_c   1.000
_cell.angle_alpha   90.00
_cell.angle_beta   90.00
_cell.angle_gamma   90.00
#
_symmetry.space_group_name_H-M   'P 1'
#
loop_
_entity.id
_entity.type
_entity.pdbx_description
1 polymer ?
#
loop_
_entity_poly.entity_id
_entity_poly.type
_entity_poly.pdbx_seq_one_letter_code
_entity_poly.pdbx_strand_id
1 'polypeptide(L)'
;MSTEIGIDNSVKATPGEICYTGASEGDWTAGEITLVLHKKIAVKQQQAVYKATCNFKFTGSNPKGDPITGSEKLELKAADTKLSGKDGGMLRVESRVEGAFGNELEIIASQSKLATA
;
A
#
# COMPACT_ATOMS: atom_id res chain seq x y z
N MET A 1 20.56 7.61 13.57
CA MET A 1 19.63 6.77 12.79
C MET A 1 18.63 7.70 12.13
N SER A 2 18.69 7.85 10.82
CA SER A 2 17.76 8.67 10.02
C SER A 2 16.44 7.93 9.92
N THR A 3 15.34 8.50 10.39
CA THR A 3 14.00 7.94 10.16
C THR A 3 13.55 8.32 8.77
N GLU A 4 13.53 7.37 7.84
CA GLU A 4 13.02 7.60 6.50
C GLU A 4 11.48 7.57 6.51
N ILE A 5 10.90 8.59 5.90
CA ILE A 5 9.46 8.86 5.88
C ILE A 5 8.92 8.50 4.51
N GLY A 6 7.76 7.86 4.47
CA GLY A 6 7.01 7.67 3.22
C GLY A 6 6.57 9.00 2.64
N ILE A 7 6.99 9.28 1.41
CA ILE A 7 6.63 10.47 0.61
C ILE A 7 5.82 10.06 -0.61
N ASP A 8 5.33 11.01 -1.39
CA ASP A 8 4.61 10.70 -2.64
C ASP A 8 5.44 9.74 -3.54
N ASN A 9 4.79 8.74 -4.14
CA ASN A 9 5.40 7.60 -4.87
C ASN A 9 6.26 6.62 -4.05
N SER A 10 6.19 6.64 -2.72
CA SER A 10 6.87 5.66 -1.86
C SER A 10 6.03 4.41 -1.55
N VAL A 11 4.90 4.19 -2.22
CA VAL A 11 3.99 3.09 -1.89
C VAL A 11 4.02 2.03 -2.97
N LYS A 12 4.21 0.78 -2.57
CA LYS A 12 4.18 -0.40 -3.43
C LYS A 12 2.99 -1.29 -3.04
N ALA A 13 2.25 -1.75 -4.04
CA ALA A 13 1.24 -2.77 -3.90
C ALA A 13 1.73 -4.06 -4.58
N THR A 14 1.75 -5.17 -3.84
CA THR A 14 2.19 -6.47 -4.34
C THR A 14 1.01 -7.43 -4.31
N PRO A 15 0.55 -7.98 -5.46
CA PRO A 15 -0.49 -9.00 -5.46
C PRO A 15 -0.04 -10.27 -4.74
N GLY A 16 -0.96 -10.90 -4.03
CA GLY A 16 -0.72 -12.17 -3.35
C GLY A 16 -0.89 -13.38 -4.27
N GLU A 17 -0.46 -14.54 -3.78
CA GLU A 17 -0.50 -15.81 -4.51
C GLU A 17 -1.63 -16.74 -4.04
N ILE A 18 -2.33 -16.40 -2.95
CA ILE A 18 -3.41 -17.24 -2.41
C ILE A 18 -4.69 -17.00 -3.19
N CYS A 19 -5.23 -18.06 -3.79
CA CYS A 19 -6.51 -18.00 -4.51
C CYS A 19 -7.66 -17.49 -3.64
N TYR A 20 -8.58 -16.75 -4.27
CA TYR A 20 -9.82 -16.34 -3.60
C TYR A 20 -10.67 -17.55 -3.21
N THR A 21 -11.48 -17.41 -2.16
CA THR A 21 -12.28 -18.52 -1.63
C THR A 21 -13.14 -19.17 -2.73
N GLY A 22 -12.95 -20.47 -2.93
CA GLY A 22 -13.68 -21.25 -3.93
C GLY A 22 -13.00 -21.35 -5.29
N ALA A 23 -11.95 -20.57 -5.55
CA ALA A 23 -11.12 -20.69 -6.74
C ALA A 23 -10.06 -21.78 -6.58
N SER A 24 -9.79 -22.50 -7.67
CA SER A 24 -8.66 -23.44 -7.79
C SER A 24 -7.46 -22.82 -8.51
N GLU A 25 -7.69 -21.77 -9.29
CA GLU A 25 -6.68 -21.03 -10.05
C GLU A 25 -7.14 -19.59 -10.25
N GLY A 26 -6.19 -18.70 -10.57
CA GLY A 26 -6.43 -17.31 -10.89
C GLY A 26 -5.36 -16.40 -10.33
N ASP A 27 -5.46 -15.12 -10.66
CA ASP A 27 -4.46 -14.12 -10.32
C ASP A 27 -5.07 -12.92 -9.62
N TRP A 28 -4.31 -12.36 -8.67
CA TRP A 28 -4.59 -11.06 -8.11
C TRP A 28 -3.93 -9.97 -8.94
N THR A 29 -4.65 -8.86 -9.12
CA THR A 29 -4.15 -7.64 -9.74
C THR A 29 -4.32 -6.48 -8.78
N ALA A 30 -3.23 -5.74 -8.54
CA ALA A 30 -3.27 -4.50 -7.75
C ALA A 30 -3.98 -3.39 -8.55
N GLY A 31 -4.94 -2.72 -7.92
CA GLY A 31 -5.55 -1.51 -8.46
C GLY A 31 -4.68 -0.27 -8.26
N GLU A 32 -5.25 0.88 -8.60
CA GLU A 32 -4.61 2.17 -8.33
C GLU A 32 -4.43 2.40 -6.82
N ILE A 33 -3.26 2.90 -6.43
CA ILE A 33 -2.97 3.29 -5.05
C ILE A 33 -3.50 4.71 -4.84
N THR A 34 -4.46 4.85 -3.93
CA THR A 34 -4.94 6.16 -3.49
C THR A 34 -4.15 6.60 -2.25
N LEU A 35 -3.57 7.80 -2.31
CA LEU A 35 -2.81 8.40 -1.22
C LEU A 35 -3.59 9.52 -0.54
N VAL A 36 -3.49 9.58 0.78
CA VAL A 36 -3.84 10.75 1.57
C VAL A 36 -2.54 11.30 2.14
N LEU A 37 -2.20 12.52 1.73
CA LEU A 37 -0.97 13.19 2.13
C LEU A 37 -1.21 14.11 3.34
N HIS A 38 -0.17 14.29 4.15
CA HIS A 38 -0.16 15.28 5.22
C HIS A 38 -0.08 16.69 4.66
N LYS A 39 -0.97 17.58 5.12
CA LYS A 39 -1.00 18.98 4.65
C LYS A 39 0.15 19.85 5.18
N LYS A 40 0.75 19.46 6.31
CA LYS A 40 1.74 20.28 7.03
C LYS A 40 3.14 19.69 7.03
N ILE A 41 3.26 18.37 6.87
CA ILE A 41 4.53 17.67 6.97
C ILE A 41 5.02 17.36 5.57
N ALA A 42 6.11 18.03 5.19
CA ALA A 42 6.81 17.79 3.94
C ALA A 42 8.27 17.45 4.22
N VAL A 43 8.80 16.48 3.50
CA VAL A 43 10.21 16.10 3.49
C VAL A 43 10.72 16.41 2.09
N LYS A 44 11.78 17.24 1.97
CA LYS A 44 12.35 17.61 0.67
C LYS A 44 11.29 18.14 -0.33
N GLN A 45 10.36 18.97 0.15
CA GLN A 45 9.25 19.55 -0.61
C GLN A 45 8.15 18.55 -1.05
N GLN A 46 8.25 17.28 -0.68
CA GLN A 46 7.20 16.28 -0.92
C GLN A 46 6.40 16.03 0.35
N GLN A 47 5.08 16.01 0.23
CA GLN A 47 4.20 15.76 1.36
C GLN A 47 4.33 14.31 1.84
N ALA A 48 4.34 14.11 3.15
CA ALA A 48 4.41 12.77 3.71
C ALA A 48 3.09 12.02 3.56
N VAL A 49 3.14 10.71 3.39
CA VAL A 49 1.96 9.85 3.29
C VAL A 49 1.36 9.63 4.69
N TYR A 50 0.09 10.00 4.86
CA TYR A 50 -0.69 9.71 6.06
C TYR A 50 -1.41 8.36 5.94
N LYS A 51 -1.96 8.09 4.75
CA LYS A 51 -2.70 6.87 4.47
C LYS A 51 -2.51 6.48 3.01
N ALA A 52 -2.39 5.19 2.76
CA ALA A 52 -2.43 4.58 1.45
C ALA A 52 -3.53 3.53 1.40
N THR A 53 -4.16 3.39 0.25
CA THR A 53 -5.23 2.41 0.04
C THR A 53 -5.11 1.82 -1.34
N CYS A 54 -5.23 0.50 -1.45
CA CYS A 54 -5.24 -0.22 -2.72
C CYS A 54 -6.37 -1.24 -2.71
N ASN A 55 -7.11 -1.34 -3.81
CA ASN A 55 -8.10 -2.39 -4.04
C ASN A 55 -7.49 -3.43 -4.97
N PHE A 56 -7.26 -4.63 -4.47
CA PHE A 56 -6.85 -5.79 -5.24
C PHE A 56 -8.08 -6.48 -5.81
N LYS A 57 -7.96 -6.98 -7.03
CA LYS A 57 -9.01 -7.75 -7.72
C LYS A 57 -8.47 -9.12 -8.08
N PHE A 58 -9.26 -10.15 -7.82
CA PHE A 58 -8.98 -11.52 -8.22
C PHE A 58 -9.83 -11.89 -9.43
N THR A 59 -9.24 -12.57 -10.41
CA THR A 59 -9.96 -13.24 -11.50
C THR A 59 -9.41 -14.65 -11.66
N GLY A 60 -10.28 -15.65 -11.65
CA GLY A 60 -9.90 -17.05 -11.71
C GLY A 60 -11.06 -17.98 -12.01
N SER A 61 -10.89 -19.25 -11.72
CA SER A 61 -11.91 -20.29 -11.95
C SER A 61 -11.98 -21.27 -10.78
N ASN A 62 -13.13 -21.93 -10.62
CA ASN A 62 -13.30 -23.04 -9.67
C ASN A 62 -12.92 -24.39 -10.32
N PRO A 63 -12.94 -25.52 -9.57
CA PRO A 63 -12.61 -26.83 -10.13
C PRO A 63 -13.53 -27.33 -11.27
N LYS A 64 -14.69 -26.68 -11.46
CA LYS A 64 -15.62 -26.95 -12.57
C LYS A 64 -15.38 -26.07 -13.79
N GLY A 65 -14.46 -25.11 -13.69
CA GLY A 65 -14.19 -24.11 -14.73
C GLY A 65 -15.13 -22.91 -14.70
N ASP A 66 -15.99 -22.77 -13.68
CA ASP A 66 -16.85 -21.58 -13.57
C ASP A 66 -15.99 -20.37 -13.14
N PRO A 67 -16.22 -19.18 -13.72
CA PRO A 67 -15.44 -17.99 -13.39
C PRO A 67 -15.71 -17.54 -11.94
N ILE A 68 -14.63 -17.20 -11.24
CA ILE A 68 -14.67 -16.60 -9.90
C ILE A 68 -13.96 -15.25 -9.93
N THR A 69 -14.61 -14.26 -9.34
CA THR A 69 -14.02 -12.94 -9.09
C THR A 69 -14.04 -12.64 -7.60
N GLY A 70 -12.99 -11.98 -7.13
CA GLY A 70 -12.85 -11.55 -5.75
C GLY A 70 -12.28 -10.14 -5.66
N SER A 71 -12.32 -9.57 -4.46
CA SER A 71 -11.65 -8.31 -4.18
C SER A 71 -11.17 -8.26 -2.74
N GLU A 72 -10.02 -7.63 -2.53
CA GLU A 72 -9.48 -7.35 -1.21
C GLU A 72 -9.02 -5.89 -1.16
N LYS A 73 -9.42 -5.17 -0.11
CA LYS A 73 -9.01 -3.78 0.09
C LYS A 73 -8.01 -3.73 1.22
N LEU A 74 -6.80 -3.24 0.93
CA LEU A 74 -5.80 -2.97 1.94
C LEU A 74 -5.72 -1.48 2.23
N GLU A 75 -5.63 -1.17 3.51
CA GLU A 75 -5.46 0.19 4.02
C GLU A 75 -4.26 0.22 4.95
N LEU A 76 -3.25 0.98 4.56
CA LEU A 76 -2.12 1.30 5.41
C LEU A 76 -2.32 2.72 5.93
N LYS A 77 -2.48 2.87 7.24
CA LYS A 77 -2.71 4.16 7.90
C LYS A 77 -1.63 4.39 8.94
N ALA A 78 -1.08 5.60 8.96
CA ALA A 78 -0.17 5.99 10.03
C ALA A 78 -0.85 5.81 11.39
N ALA A 79 -0.19 5.09 12.30
CA ALA A 79 -0.62 5.02 13.68
C ALA A 79 -0.66 6.44 14.27
N ASP A 80 -1.54 6.69 15.24
CA ASP A 80 -1.70 7.99 15.90
C ASP A 80 -0.48 8.42 16.75
N THR A 81 0.68 7.78 16.58
CA THR A 81 1.92 8.11 17.29
C THR A 81 2.34 9.54 16.95
N LYS A 82 1.96 10.46 17.84
CA LYS A 82 2.12 11.91 17.72
C LYS A 82 3.61 12.25 17.72
N LEU A 83 4.09 12.91 16.67
CA LEU A 83 5.46 13.42 16.60
C LEU A 83 5.66 14.70 17.44
N SER A 84 4.61 15.51 17.58
CA SER A 84 4.37 16.52 18.63
C SER A 84 2.99 17.14 18.34
N GLY A 85 2.22 17.53 19.36
CA GLY A 85 0.96 18.32 19.30
C GLY A 85 0.09 18.35 18.03
N LYS A 86 -1.20 17.99 18.17
CA LYS A 86 -2.32 18.15 17.19
C LYS A 86 -2.17 17.55 15.78
N ASP A 87 -0.97 17.21 15.31
CA ASP A 87 -0.74 16.63 13.99
C ASP A 87 -0.59 15.10 14.09
N GLY A 88 -1.35 14.36 13.26
CA GLY A 88 -1.39 12.88 13.26
C GLY A 88 -0.04 12.25 12.90
N GLY A 89 0.15 10.97 13.24
CA GLY A 89 1.40 10.25 12.96
C GLY A 89 1.69 10.08 11.47
N MET A 90 2.88 9.57 11.14
CA MET A 90 3.37 9.41 9.76
C MET A 90 3.68 7.95 9.45
N LEU A 91 3.49 7.53 8.20
CA LEU A 91 3.98 6.23 7.74
C LEU A 91 5.49 6.30 7.52
N ARG A 92 6.20 5.33 8.09
CA ARG A 92 7.66 5.18 7.95
C ARG A 92 7.95 4.23 6.78
N VAL A 93 9.12 4.36 6.18
CA VAL A 93 9.63 3.30 5.28
C VAL A 93 9.59 1.96 6.03
N GLU A 94 9.29 0.88 5.31
CA GLU A 94 9.04 -0.48 5.80
C GLU A 94 7.70 -0.64 6.56
N SER A 95 6.87 0.40 6.65
CA SER A 95 5.48 0.21 7.12
C SER A 95 4.73 -0.61 6.09
N ARG A 96 4.14 -1.74 6.52
CA ARG A 96 3.40 -2.63 5.63
C ARG A 96 2.13 -3.18 6.26
N VAL A 97 1.19 -3.58 5.41
CA VAL A 97 0.01 -4.36 5.77
C VAL A 97 -0.15 -5.50 4.76
N GLU A 98 -0.44 -6.69 5.26
CA GLU A 98 -0.67 -7.89 4.45
C GLU A 98 -2.13 -8.35 4.64
N GLY A 99 -2.75 -8.73 3.53
CA GLY A 99 -4.11 -9.26 3.47
C GLY A 99 -4.19 -10.76 3.70
N ALA A 100 -5.41 -11.28 3.80
CA ALA A 100 -5.65 -12.71 3.99
C ALA A 100 -5.24 -13.54 2.77
N PHE A 101 -5.14 -12.91 1.60
CA PHE A 101 -4.76 -13.56 0.34
C PHE A 101 -3.29 -13.33 -0.03
N GLY A 102 -2.47 -12.79 0.88
CA GLY A 102 -1.07 -12.46 0.64
C GLY A 102 -0.86 -11.19 -0.18
N ASN A 103 -1.93 -10.43 -0.48
CA ASN A 103 -1.77 -9.09 -1.05
C ASN A 103 -1.06 -8.20 -0.02
N GLU A 104 -0.18 -7.32 -0.47
CA GLU A 104 0.62 -6.46 0.42
C GLU A 104 0.57 -5.01 -0.05
N LEU A 105 0.52 -4.09 0.93
CA LEU A 105 0.73 -2.66 0.71
C LEU A 105 1.86 -2.18 1.63
N GLU A 106 2.94 -1.68 1.06
CA GLU A 106 4.18 -1.30 1.75
C GLU A 106 4.61 0.12 1.40
N ILE A 107 5.17 0.84 2.39
CA ILE A 107 5.98 2.04 2.14
C ILE A 107 7.43 1.62 1.87
N ILE A 108 7.87 1.75 0.63
CA ILE A 108 9.26 1.54 0.22
C ILE A 108 10.03 2.86 0.24
N ALA A 109 11.36 2.79 0.37
CA ALA A 109 12.18 3.99 0.19
C ALA A 109 11.91 4.56 -1.22
N SER A 110 11.63 5.86 -1.30
CA SER A 110 11.44 6.51 -2.59
C SER A 110 12.72 6.32 -3.41
N GLN A 111 12.65 5.64 -4.55
CA GLN A 111 13.74 5.63 -5.53
C GLN A 111 13.82 6.98 -6.26
N SER A 112 13.78 8.08 -5.53
CA SER A 112 14.28 9.36 -6.02
C SER A 112 15.79 9.22 -6.14
N LYS A 113 16.24 8.52 -7.19
CA LYS A 113 17.53 8.80 -7.79
C LYS A 113 17.48 10.30 -8.04
N LEU A 114 18.22 11.08 -7.25
CA LEU A 114 18.41 12.50 -7.48
C LEU A 114 18.90 12.61 -8.92
N ALA A 115 17.99 12.97 -9.83
CA ALA A 115 18.39 13.50 -11.12
C ALA A 115 18.93 14.89 -10.81
N THR A 116 20.23 14.95 -10.52
CA THR A 116 20.96 16.22 -10.52
C THR A 116 20.86 16.75 -11.95
N ALA A 117 20.20 17.89 -12.12
CA ALA A 117 20.21 18.66 -13.34
C ALA A 117 21.63 19.15 -13.66
#